data_AF-A0A537E0V5-F1
#
_entry.id   AF-A0A537E0V5-F1
#
_cell.length_a   1.000
_cell.length_b   1.000
_cell.length_c   1.000
_cell.angle_alpha   90.00
_cell.angle_beta   90.00
_cell.angle_gamma   90.00
#
_symmetry.space_group_name_H-M   'P 1'
#
loop_
_entity.id
_entity.type
_entity.pdbx_description
1 polymer ?
#
loop_
_entity_poly.entity_id
_entity_poly.type
_entity_poly.pdbx_seq_one_letter_code
_entity_poly.pdbx_strand_id
1 'polypeptide(L)'
;MCRRNAIGSFSHLSSLCPQPAIPGQKLRAWNASEISVLMNSWRRKTDREIANLLDRSLFSVRSFRIRNIVRRRLSHRNRWKGNRGRRLSRLIAAEYTRGSSQSRLVQKYGVEWRKLKEILLSRGVQIRGKSQQVFIQRYGSAPRIRSHLGASKLYVVCAMLGDNLRPTDQSKWRTHIIGVAAGPDRDFAEEWAENFKREYGVRPRLLYKGKNNIQAYISSVDIWRDLHRYAVFGSRKWRLNPWLMRLLMNRVPLRTLGYGLRGFFDAEGSFFRHPIYKASGRLTVTSVNYHGLKQISRLLTRLGIRHSFYKKYRNTIGVYARASLETYLQRIGFSIRRKRERLELTIRTAKRIRPS
;
A
#
# COMPACT_ATOMS: atom_id res chain seq x y z
N MET A 1 11.40 70.53 -0.25
CA MET A 1 10.55 71.12 -1.31
C MET A 1 9.14 70.58 -1.18
N CYS A 2 8.20 71.49 -0.96
CA CYS A 2 6.77 71.27 -0.79
C CYS A 2 6.04 70.97 -2.11
N ARG A 3 4.92 70.23 -2.01
CA ARG A 3 3.62 70.37 -2.73
C ARG A 3 2.67 69.34 -2.08
N ARG A 4 1.59 69.65 -1.33
CA ARG A 4 0.29 70.31 -1.66
C ARG A 4 -0.29 69.76 -2.98
N ASN A 5 -1.50 69.21 -3.11
CA ASN A 5 -2.80 69.40 -2.46
C ASN A 5 -3.82 68.28 -2.82
N ALA A 6 -5.01 68.35 -2.20
CA ALA A 6 -6.35 67.79 -2.52
C ALA A 6 -6.79 66.69 -1.55
N ILE A 7 -7.56 66.95 -0.48
CA ILE A 7 -8.96 67.44 -0.37
C ILE A 7 -9.94 66.63 -1.22
N GLY A 8 -10.69 65.76 -0.54
CA GLY A 8 -11.81 64.99 -1.05
C GLY A 8 -12.63 64.47 0.13
N SER A 9 -13.47 65.33 0.69
CA SER A 9 -14.50 65.02 1.68
C SER A 9 -15.71 64.40 1.00
N PHE A 10 -16.15 63.21 1.44
CA PHE A 10 -17.56 62.84 1.41
C PHE A 10 -17.89 61.86 2.55
N SER A 11 -19.03 62.15 3.14
CA SER A 11 -19.66 61.67 4.35
C SER A 11 -20.48 60.39 4.14
N HIS A 12 -20.90 59.80 5.27
CA HIS A 12 -21.88 58.72 5.45
C HIS A 12 -21.41 57.27 5.37
N LEU A 13 -20.83 56.77 6.46
CA LEU A 13 -21.08 55.41 6.95
C LEU A 13 -21.06 55.41 8.50
N SER A 14 -22.06 56.08 9.07
CA SER A 14 -22.44 55.91 10.47
C SER A 14 -23.31 54.67 10.59
N SER A 15 -23.02 53.87 11.62
CA SER A 15 -23.87 52.82 12.20
C SER A 15 -23.86 51.45 11.52
N LEU A 16 -23.21 50.48 12.17
CA LEU A 16 -23.78 49.18 12.54
C LEU A 16 -22.89 48.56 13.63
N CYS A 17 -22.79 49.27 14.77
CA CYS A 17 -22.42 48.61 16.01
C CYS A 17 -23.56 47.65 16.38
N PRO A 18 -23.27 46.40 16.80
CA PRO A 18 -24.30 45.52 17.31
C PRO A 18 -24.90 46.16 18.56
N GLN A 19 -26.19 46.53 18.49
CA GLN A 19 -26.86 47.04 19.68
C GLN A 19 -26.85 45.99 20.80
N PRO A 20 -26.62 46.42 22.06
CA PRO A 20 -26.73 45.53 23.20
C PRO A 20 -28.18 45.03 23.33
N ALA A 21 -28.32 43.78 23.75
CA ALA A 21 -29.60 43.10 23.85
C ALA A 21 -30.55 43.84 24.80
N ILE A 22 -31.78 44.07 24.35
CA ILE A 22 -32.88 44.55 25.19
C ILE A 22 -33.19 43.46 26.23
N PRO A 23 -32.98 43.70 27.54
CA PRO A 23 -33.34 42.75 28.58
C PRO A 23 -34.87 42.68 28.67
N GLY A 24 -35.47 41.52 28.40
CA GLY A 24 -36.91 41.30 28.65
C GLY A 24 -37.71 40.67 27.50
N GLN A 25 -37.17 40.56 26.28
CA GLN A 25 -37.88 39.84 25.21
C GLN A 25 -37.91 38.33 25.47
N LYS A 26 -39.07 37.80 25.84
CA LYS A 26 -39.33 36.34 25.89
C LYS A 26 -39.10 35.76 24.49
N LEU A 27 -38.02 35.00 24.34
CA LEU A 27 -37.73 34.28 23.10
C LEU A 27 -38.88 33.30 22.81
N ARG A 28 -39.56 33.49 21.67
CA ARG A 28 -40.59 32.57 21.15
C ARG A 28 -40.07 31.13 21.19
N ALA A 29 -40.86 30.19 21.71
CA ALA A 29 -40.49 28.78 21.76
C ALA A 29 -40.26 28.21 20.35
N TRP A 30 -39.31 27.28 20.21
CA TRP A 30 -39.03 26.60 18.95
C TRP A 30 -40.07 25.50 18.71
N ASN A 31 -40.69 25.46 17.54
CA ASN A 31 -41.61 24.40 17.16
C ASN A 31 -40.90 23.27 16.40
N ALA A 32 -41.59 22.15 16.19
CA ALA A 32 -41.00 20.95 15.59
C ALA A 32 -40.52 21.17 14.14
N SER A 33 -41.24 21.97 13.34
CA SER A 33 -40.87 22.23 11.94
C SER A 33 -39.62 23.11 11.84
N GLU A 34 -39.53 24.16 12.65
CA GLU A 34 -38.34 25.01 12.75
C GLU A 34 -37.12 24.22 13.20
N ILE A 35 -37.27 23.32 14.17
CA ILE A 35 -36.19 22.43 14.63
C ILE A 35 -35.73 21.52 13.49
N SER A 36 -36.66 20.97 12.72
CA SER A 36 -36.35 20.11 11.56
C SER A 36 -35.57 20.87 10.48
N VAL A 37 -36.04 22.07 10.10
CA VAL A 37 -35.34 22.93 9.13
C VAL A 37 -33.95 23.32 9.62
N LEU A 38 -33.81 23.65 10.91
CA LEU A 38 -32.52 24.00 11.50
C LEU A 38 -31.55 22.80 11.50
N MET A 39 -32.02 21.60 11.81
CA MET A 39 -31.20 20.37 11.79
C MET A 39 -30.73 20.00 10.37
N ASN A 40 -31.60 20.15 9.37
CA ASN A 40 -31.30 19.85 7.97
C ASN A 40 -30.38 20.90 7.32
N SER A 41 -30.53 22.17 7.72
CA SER A 41 -29.76 23.29 7.16
C SER A 41 -28.44 23.56 7.89
N TRP A 42 -28.24 22.96 9.07
CA TRP A 42 -27.11 23.24 9.98
C TRP A 42 -25.74 23.23 9.32
N ARG A 43 -25.51 22.30 8.37
CA ARG A 43 -24.21 22.10 7.72
C ARG A 43 -24.04 22.89 6.42
N ARG A 44 -25.11 23.52 5.93
CA ARG A 44 -25.18 24.11 4.59
C ARG A 44 -25.44 25.63 4.59
N LYS A 45 -25.97 26.17 5.70
CA LYS A 45 -26.31 27.58 5.84
C LYS A 45 -25.65 28.19 7.08
N THR A 46 -25.31 29.46 6.99
CA THR A 46 -24.85 30.30 8.10
C THR A 46 -25.99 30.58 9.09
N ASP A 47 -25.66 30.99 10.32
CA ASP A 47 -26.68 31.31 11.33
C ASP A 47 -27.60 32.45 10.88
N ARG A 48 -27.10 33.38 10.05
CA ARG A 48 -27.87 34.52 9.52
C ARG A 48 -28.85 34.10 8.44
N GLU A 49 -28.44 33.20 7.55
CA GLU A 49 -29.34 32.62 6.55
C GLU A 49 -30.44 31.77 7.19
N ILE A 50 -30.11 31.03 8.25
CA ILE A 50 -31.10 30.24 9.02
C ILE A 50 -32.05 31.17 9.78
N ALA A 51 -31.53 32.26 10.36
CA ALA A 51 -32.33 33.28 11.04
C ALA A 51 -33.36 33.90 10.08
N ASN A 52 -32.92 34.32 8.90
CA ASN A 52 -33.81 34.86 7.87
C ASN A 52 -34.83 33.82 7.38
N LEU A 53 -34.39 32.58 7.13
CA LEU A 53 -35.26 31.50 6.65
C LEU A 53 -36.39 31.16 7.62
N LEU A 54 -36.11 31.24 8.92
CA LEU A 54 -37.04 30.86 9.98
C LEU A 54 -37.77 32.05 10.61
N ASP A 55 -37.54 33.26 10.09
CA ASP A 55 -38.00 34.51 10.68
C ASP A 55 -37.69 34.58 12.20
N ARG A 56 -36.44 34.28 12.54
CA ARG A 56 -35.94 34.29 13.92
C ARG A 56 -34.82 35.29 14.07
N SER A 57 -34.65 35.82 15.27
CA SER A 57 -33.45 36.60 15.59
C SER A 57 -32.19 35.75 15.49
N LEU A 58 -31.10 36.34 14.99
CA LEU A 58 -29.78 35.70 14.93
C LEU A 58 -29.35 35.17 16.30
N PHE A 59 -29.67 35.92 17.37
CA PHE A 59 -29.39 35.51 18.75
C PHE A 59 -30.15 34.24 19.15
N SER A 60 -31.42 34.10 18.76
CA SER A 60 -32.21 32.89 19.03
C SER A 60 -31.59 31.66 18.35
N VAL A 61 -31.24 31.79 17.06
CA VAL A 61 -30.58 30.72 16.29
C VAL A 61 -29.26 30.31 16.94
N ARG A 62 -28.39 31.29 17.25
CA ARG A 62 -27.11 31.03 17.93
C ARG A 62 -27.30 30.36 19.29
N SER A 63 -28.22 30.86 20.11
CA SER A 63 -28.52 30.30 21.43
C SER A 63 -29.08 28.88 21.36
N PHE A 64 -29.93 28.58 20.39
CA PHE A 64 -30.44 27.23 20.15
C PHE A 64 -29.33 26.29 19.67
N ARG A 65 -28.43 26.79 18.81
CA ARG A 65 -27.28 26.05 18.30
C ARG A 65 -26.32 25.69 19.44
N ILE A 66 -25.97 26.67 20.29
CA ILE A 66 -25.14 26.46 21.48
C ILE A 66 -25.80 25.46 22.43
N ARG A 67 -27.08 25.65 22.78
CA ARG A 67 -27.81 24.71 23.67
C ARG A 67 -27.86 23.29 23.11
N ASN A 68 -28.08 23.10 21.81
CA ASN A 68 -28.08 21.78 21.20
C ASN A 68 -26.68 21.17 21.06
N ILE A 69 -25.64 21.97 20.80
CA ILE A 69 -24.25 21.53 20.87
C ILE A 69 -23.93 21.05 22.30
N VAL A 70 -24.34 21.81 23.31
CA VAL A 70 -24.14 21.47 24.73
C VAL A 70 -24.95 20.23 25.12
N ARG A 71 -26.23 20.12 24.74
CA ARG A 71 -27.05 18.92 24.98
C ARG A 71 -26.49 17.68 24.27
N ARG A 72 -26.06 17.80 23.01
CA ARG A 72 -25.35 16.72 22.30
C ARG A 72 -24.05 16.36 23.00
N ARG A 73 -23.27 17.33 23.49
CA ARG A 73 -22.05 17.08 24.28
C ARG A 73 -22.36 16.36 25.60
N LEU A 74 -23.44 16.72 26.29
CA LEU A 74 -23.88 16.08 27.54
C LEU A 74 -24.39 14.65 27.30
N SER A 75 -25.17 14.41 26.25
CA SER A 75 -25.60 13.05 25.89
C SER A 75 -24.41 12.18 25.44
N HIS A 76 -23.45 12.77 24.73
CA HIS A 76 -22.18 12.12 24.41
C HIS A 76 -21.36 11.78 25.66
N ARG A 77 -21.26 12.68 26.65
CA ARG A 77 -20.56 12.40 27.91
C ARG A 77 -21.20 11.26 28.70
N ASN A 78 -22.53 11.22 28.79
CA ASN A 78 -23.24 10.17 29.51
C ASN A 78 -23.16 8.81 28.81
N ARG A 79 -23.02 8.78 27.47
CA ARG A 79 -22.80 7.53 26.69
C ARG A 79 -21.54 6.77 27.12
N TRP A 80 -20.56 7.45 27.71
CA TRP A 80 -19.29 6.86 28.15
C TRP A 80 -19.26 6.45 29.62
N LYS A 81 -20.32 6.70 30.39
CA LYS A 81 -20.38 6.35 31.81
C LYS A 81 -20.75 4.87 32.02
N GLY A 82 -20.26 4.30 33.11
CA GLY A 82 -20.63 2.97 33.61
C GLY A 82 -20.30 1.81 32.65
N ASN A 83 -21.04 0.70 32.80
CA ASN A 83 -20.82 -0.54 32.05
C ASN A 83 -21.03 -0.38 30.54
N ARG A 84 -22.00 0.46 30.12
CA ARG A 84 -22.29 0.72 28.71
C ARG A 84 -21.10 1.38 28.00
N GLY A 85 -20.49 2.40 28.62
CA GLY A 85 -19.30 3.07 28.08
C GLY A 85 -18.09 2.14 27.99
N ARG A 86 -17.87 1.28 29.00
CA ARG A 86 -16.81 0.26 29.00
C ARG A 86 -17.00 -0.74 27.85
N ARG A 87 -18.22 -1.26 27.65
CA ARG A 87 -18.55 -2.20 26.56
C ARG A 87 -18.36 -1.57 25.19
N LEU A 88 -18.85 -0.34 24.99
CA LEU A 88 -18.71 0.39 23.73
C LEU A 88 -17.23 0.65 23.40
N SER A 89 -16.44 1.06 24.39
CA SER A 89 -15.01 1.31 24.19
C SER A 89 -14.25 0.03 23.84
N ARG A 90 -14.61 -1.12 24.41
CA ARG A 90 -14.05 -2.44 24.03
C ARG A 90 -14.41 -2.78 22.59
N LEU A 91 -15.66 -2.58 22.19
CA LEU A 91 -16.13 -2.83 20.83
C LEU A 91 -15.37 -1.97 19.80
N ILE A 92 -15.23 -0.67 20.06
CA ILE A 92 -14.49 0.26 19.20
C ILE A 92 -13.04 -0.19 19.04
N ALA A 93 -12.36 -0.52 20.13
CA ALA A 93 -10.98 -0.97 20.09
C ALA A 93 -10.83 -2.33 19.38
N ALA A 94 -11.78 -3.25 19.57
CA ALA A 94 -11.80 -4.53 18.86
C ALA A 94 -11.98 -4.32 17.35
N GLU A 95 -12.93 -3.48 16.92
CA GLU A 95 -13.12 -3.16 15.50
C GLU A 95 -11.89 -2.45 14.91
N TYR A 96 -11.29 -1.52 15.66
CA TYR A 96 -10.05 -0.89 15.25
C TYR A 96 -8.96 -1.94 15.01
N THR A 97 -8.75 -2.83 15.98
CA THR A 97 -7.72 -3.88 15.92
C THR A 97 -7.98 -4.86 14.76
N ARG A 98 -9.25 -5.14 14.45
CA ARG A 98 -9.67 -5.94 13.28
C ARG A 98 -9.48 -5.24 11.93
N GLY A 99 -9.07 -3.97 11.91
CA GLY A 99 -8.71 -3.26 10.69
C GLY A 99 -9.62 -2.10 10.31
N SER A 100 -10.63 -1.75 11.11
CA SER A 100 -11.47 -0.57 10.81
C SER A 100 -10.65 0.71 10.79
N SER A 101 -10.91 1.54 9.78
CA SER A 101 -10.24 2.84 9.67
C SER A 101 -10.69 3.77 10.78
N GLN A 102 -9.79 4.69 11.09
CA GLN A 102 -9.98 5.73 12.07
C GLN A 102 -11.26 6.57 11.75
N SER A 103 -11.37 7.09 10.52
CA SER A 103 -12.54 7.85 10.06
C SER A 103 -13.85 7.03 10.11
N ARG A 104 -13.79 5.74 9.77
CA ARG A 104 -14.96 4.85 9.82
C ARG A 104 -15.50 4.70 11.23
N LEU A 105 -14.63 4.57 12.23
CA LEU A 105 -15.06 4.45 13.63
C LEU A 105 -15.65 5.76 14.16
N VAL A 106 -15.05 6.89 13.83
CA VAL A 106 -15.59 8.23 14.14
C VAL A 106 -17.01 8.38 13.59
N GLN A 107 -17.21 8.02 12.32
CA GLN A 107 -18.52 8.11 11.67
C GLN A 107 -19.52 7.09 12.24
N LYS A 108 -19.14 5.81 12.32
CA LYS A 108 -20.00 4.70 12.75
C LYS A 108 -20.49 4.88 14.18
N TYR A 109 -19.62 5.31 15.09
CA TYR A 109 -19.97 5.47 16.50
C TYR A 109 -20.31 6.91 16.87
N GLY A 110 -20.19 7.86 15.95
CA GLY A 110 -20.38 9.30 16.23
C GLY A 110 -19.41 9.83 17.28
N VAL A 111 -18.18 9.33 17.33
CA VAL A 111 -17.23 9.66 18.41
C VAL A 111 -16.24 10.72 17.95
N GLU A 112 -15.92 11.68 18.82
CA GLU A 112 -14.90 12.67 18.52
C GLU A 112 -13.52 12.04 18.36
N TRP A 113 -12.66 12.66 17.54
CA TRP A 113 -11.30 12.16 17.30
C TRP A 113 -10.51 12.00 18.60
N ARG A 114 -10.51 13.05 19.43
CA ARG A 114 -9.85 13.03 20.74
C ARG A 114 -10.32 11.84 21.58
N LYS A 115 -11.63 11.56 21.60
CA LYS A 115 -12.18 10.46 22.38
C LYS A 115 -11.77 9.09 21.85
N LEU A 116 -11.76 8.90 20.53
CA LEU A 116 -11.26 7.65 19.94
C LEU A 116 -9.78 7.43 20.27
N LYS A 117 -8.96 8.49 20.23
CA LYS A 117 -7.54 8.41 20.63
C LYS A 117 -7.40 7.95 22.09
N GLU A 118 -8.15 8.53 23.02
CA GLU A 118 -8.17 8.09 24.43
C GLU A 118 -8.58 6.62 24.58
N ILE A 119 -9.60 6.17 23.85
CA ILE A 119 -10.11 4.79 23.90
C ILE A 119 -9.05 3.77 23.45
N LEU A 120 -8.28 4.11 22.41
CA LEU A 120 -7.22 3.25 21.89
C LEU A 120 -6.01 3.25 22.82
N LEU A 121 -5.55 4.42 23.28
CA LEU A 121 -4.39 4.53 24.18
C LEU A 121 -4.64 3.86 25.53
N SER A 122 -5.83 4.02 26.13
CA SER A 122 -6.23 3.36 27.38
C SER A 122 -6.27 1.83 27.29
N ARG A 123 -6.12 1.25 26.09
CA ARG A 123 -6.05 -0.19 25.84
C ARG A 123 -4.70 -0.64 25.28
N GLY A 124 -3.68 0.23 25.32
CA GLY A 124 -2.36 -0.08 24.76
C GLY A 124 -2.37 -0.26 23.24
N VAL A 125 -3.41 0.21 22.54
CA VAL A 125 -3.51 0.06 21.09
C VAL A 125 -2.74 1.20 20.42
N GLN A 126 -1.70 0.85 19.66
CA GLN A 126 -0.93 1.81 18.90
C GLN A 126 -1.79 2.50 17.84
N ILE A 127 -1.70 3.82 17.79
CA ILE A 127 -2.43 4.62 16.80
C ILE A 127 -1.70 4.54 15.46
N ARG A 128 -2.44 4.13 14.44
CA ARG A 128 -1.99 4.09 13.04
C ARG A 128 -1.60 5.48 12.54
N GLY A 129 -0.45 5.56 11.89
CA GLY A 129 -0.01 6.75 11.17
C GLY A 129 -0.84 7.03 9.92
N LYS A 130 -0.62 8.20 9.31
CA LYS A 130 -1.34 8.66 8.11
C LYS A 130 -1.27 7.66 6.95
N SER A 131 -0.11 7.06 6.70
CA SER A 131 0.09 6.08 5.62
C SER A 131 -0.75 4.81 5.81
N GLN A 132 -0.79 4.27 7.03
CA GLN A 132 -1.59 3.10 7.37
C GLN A 132 -3.10 3.39 7.25
N GLN A 133 -3.54 4.60 7.60
CA GLN A 133 -4.94 4.99 7.44
C GLN A 133 -5.34 5.10 5.98
N VAL A 134 -4.52 5.76 5.15
CA VAL A 134 -4.74 5.84 3.70
C VAL A 134 -4.79 4.44 3.08
N PHE A 135 -3.92 3.55 3.54
CA PHE A 135 -3.92 2.16 3.11
C PHE A 135 -5.25 1.46 3.42
N ILE A 136 -5.70 1.51 4.67
CA ILE A 136 -6.97 0.87 5.09
C ILE A 136 -8.17 1.50 4.40
N GLN A 137 -8.18 2.82 4.20
CA GLN A 137 -9.24 3.48 3.44
C GLN A 137 -9.30 2.96 2.00
N ARG A 138 -8.13 2.71 1.38
CA ARG A 138 -8.04 2.22 0.00
C ARG A 138 -8.40 0.74 -0.15
N TYR A 139 -7.99 -0.10 0.80
CA TYR A 139 -8.08 -1.57 0.68
C TYR A 139 -9.09 -2.22 1.64
N GLY A 140 -9.76 -1.41 2.48
CA GLY A 140 -10.75 -1.87 3.45
C GLY A 140 -10.19 -2.56 4.69
N SER A 141 -8.92 -2.96 4.69
CA SER A 141 -8.28 -3.70 5.77
C SER A 141 -6.78 -3.37 5.89
N ALA A 142 -6.19 -3.72 7.03
CA ALA A 142 -4.75 -3.64 7.24
C ALA A 142 -4.05 -4.81 6.51
N PRO A 143 -2.80 -4.64 6.06
CA PRO A 143 -2.10 -5.74 5.41
C PRO A 143 -1.80 -6.86 6.41
N ARG A 144 -1.91 -8.11 5.95
CA ARG A 144 -1.57 -9.28 6.76
C ARG A 144 -0.06 -9.47 6.82
N ILE A 145 0.58 -9.04 7.90
CA ILE A 145 2.03 -9.25 8.10
C ILE A 145 2.24 -10.56 8.87
N ARG A 146 2.90 -11.54 8.23
CA ARG A 146 3.26 -12.82 8.84
C ARG A 146 4.77 -12.90 9.06
N SER A 147 5.21 -13.46 10.19
CA SER A 147 6.64 -13.66 10.47
C SER A 147 7.28 -14.77 9.64
N HIS A 148 6.49 -15.75 9.18
CA HIS A 148 7.01 -16.87 8.40
C HIS A 148 7.33 -16.48 6.95
N LEU A 149 8.37 -17.11 6.41
CA LEU A 149 8.76 -17.00 5.02
C LEU A 149 8.08 -18.11 4.20
N GLY A 150 6.87 -17.83 3.73
CA GLY A 150 6.13 -18.73 2.83
C GLY A 150 6.66 -18.68 1.39
N ALA A 151 6.20 -19.61 0.54
CA ALA A 151 6.58 -19.65 -0.87
C ALA A 151 6.21 -18.37 -1.63
N SER A 152 5.01 -17.83 -1.41
CA SER A 152 4.57 -16.58 -2.04
C SER A 152 5.38 -15.37 -1.59
N LYS A 153 5.70 -15.26 -0.29
CA LYS A 153 6.62 -14.21 0.20
C LYS A 153 7.99 -14.31 -0.45
N LEU A 154 8.55 -15.51 -0.52
CA LEU A 154 9.86 -15.72 -1.12
C LEU A 154 9.85 -15.38 -2.62
N TYR A 155 8.78 -15.73 -3.35
CA TYR A 155 8.60 -15.31 -4.74
C TYR A 155 8.61 -13.78 -4.87
N VAL A 156 7.84 -13.07 -4.04
CA VAL A 156 7.77 -11.59 -4.05
C VAL A 156 9.15 -10.98 -3.77
N VAL A 157 9.86 -11.49 -2.75
CA VAL A 157 11.22 -11.05 -2.40
C VAL A 157 12.16 -11.26 -3.59
N CYS A 158 12.21 -12.47 -4.15
CA CYS A 158 13.14 -12.79 -5.24
C CYS A 158 12.81 -12.02 -6.53
N ALA A 159 11.54 -11.82 -6.88
CA ALA A 159 11.15 -11.00 -8.01
C ALA A 159 11.61 -9.54 -7.87
N MET A 160 11.49 -8.97 -6.68
CA MET A 160 11.94 -7.61 -6.39
C MET A 160 13.46 -7.44 -6.36
N LEU A 161 14.26 -8.52 -6.32
CA LEU A 161 15.71 -8.40 -6.48
C LEU A 161 16.10 -8.04 -7.92
N GLY A 162 15.28 -8.46 -8.89
CA GLY A 162 15.45 -8.12 -10.30
C GLY A 162 14.82 -6.77 -10.62
N ASP A 163 13.51 -6.79 -10.86
CA ASP A 163 12.77 -5.66 -11.40
C ASP A 163 12.05 -4.85 -10.32
N ASN A 164 12.76 -4.37 -9.28
CA ASN A 164 12.10 -3.48 -8.32
C ASN A 164 11.63 -2.18 -8.99
N LEU A 165 10.36 -1.84 -8.79
CA LEU A 165 9.85 -0.53 -9.19
C LEU A 165 10.47 0.54 -8.29
N ARG A 166 11.50 1.22 -8.79
CA ARG A 166 12.02 2.45 -8.20
C ARG A 166 11.19 3.64 -8.68
N PRO A 167 10.55 4.40 -7.78
CA PRO A 167 10.31 5.81 -8.03
C PRO A 167 11.66 6.49 -8.31
N THR A 168 11.70 7.34 -9.33
CA THR A 168 12.86 8.20 -9.64
C THR A 168 13.22 9.11 -8.46
N ASP A 169 12.28 9.39 -7.55
CA ASP A 169 12.47 10.21 -6.34
C ASP A 169 11.77 9.58 -5.11
N GLN A 170 12.29 8.46 -4.59
CA GLN A 170 11.82 7.94 -3.28
C GLN A 170 12.09 8.94 -2.12
N SER A 171 13.12 9.77 -2.26
CA SER A 171 13.54 10.78 -1.28
C SER A 171 12.56 11.94 -1.14
N LYS A 172 11.96 12.39 -2.24
CA LYS A 172 11.10 13.60 -2.25
C LYS A 172 9.71 13.37 -1.65
N TRP A 173 9.20 12.12 -1.70
CA TRP A 173 7.83 11.81 -1.26
C TRP A 173 7.69 10.70 -0.22
N ARG A 174 8.78 10.09 0.26
CA ARG A 174 8.76 8.96 1.22
C ARG A 174 7.72 7.89 0.84
N THR A 175 7.56 7.65 -0.45
CA THR A 175 6.58 6.70 -0.96
C THR A 175 7.17 5.32 -0.76
N HIS A 176 6.68 4.60 0.26
CA HIS A 176 7.04 3.21 0.55
C HIS A 176 6.40 2.29 -0.51
N ILE A 177 6.74 2.56 -1.77
CA ILE A 177 6.27 1.87 -2.96
C ILE A 177 7.01 0.55 -3.05
N ILE A 178 6.21 -0.48 -3.29
CA ILE A 178 6.62 -1.86 -3.40
C ILE A 178 6.00 -2.33 -4.70
N GLY A 179 6.82 -2.77 -5.65
CA GLY A 179 6.31 -3.13 -6.95
C GLY A 179 7.36 -3.71 -7.85
N VAL A 180 6.88 -4.20 -9.00
CA VAL A 180 7.72 -4.65 -10.10
C VAL A 180 7.40 -3.90 -11.39
N ALA A 181 8.43 -3.65 -12.20
CA ALA A 181 8.28 -3.16 -13.56
C ALA A 181 8.44 -4.33 -14.53
N ALA A 182 7.33 -4.94 -14.95
CA ALA A 182 7.31 -6.19 -15.71
C ALA A 182 7.57 -6.01 -17.22
N GLY A 183 7.82 -4.77 -17.69
CA GLY A 183 7.94 -4.50 -19.12
C GLY A 183 6.69 -4.97 -19.87
N PRO A 184 6.82 -5.73 -20.98
CA PRO A 184 5.67 -6.25 -21.72
C PRO A 184 5.07 -7.53 -21.12
N ASP A 185 5.68 -8.12 -20.09
CA ASP A 185 5.31 -9.45 -19.57
C ASP A 185 4.14 -9.38 -18.57
N ARG A 186 2.91 -9.30 -19.07
CA ARG A 186 1.70 -9.28 -18.23
C ARG A 186 1.62 -10.48 -17.27
N ASP A 187 1.97 -11.68 -17.74
CA ASP A 187 1.98 -12.91 -16.93
C ASP A 187 2.81 -12.74 -15.64
N PHE A 188 3.97 -12.09 -15.75
CA PHE A 188 4.84 -11.82 -14.61
C PHE A 188 4.20 -10.84 -13.62
N ALA A 189 3.60 -9.76 -14.13
CA ALA A 189 2.93 -8.77 -13.30
C ALA A 189 1.74 -9.38 -12.52
N GLU A 190 0.95 -10.23 -13.19
CA GLU A 190 -0.20 -10.93 -12.59
C GLU A 190 0.24 -11.98 -11.56
N GLU A 191 1.25 -12.81 -11.86
CA GLU A 191 1.80 -13.81 -10.93
C GLU A 191 2.39 -13.13 -9.69
N TRP A 192 3.09 -12.01 -9.87
CA TRP A 192 3.59 -11.23 -8.74
C TRP A 192 2.46 -10.65 -7.90
N ALA A 193 1.44 -10.04 -8.52
CA ALA A 193 0.30 -9.47 -7.81
C ALA A 193 -0.51 -10.54 -7.05
N GLU A 194 -0.62 -11.76 -7.60
CA GLU A 194 -1.31 -12.87 -6.95
C GLU A 194 -0.53 -13.42 -5.75
N ASN A 195 0.78 -13.62 -5.88
CA ASN A 195 1.62 -13.99 -4.73
C ASN A 195 1.60 -12.93 -3.64
N PHE A 196 1.59 -11.66 -4.02
CA PHE A 196 1.45 -10.54 -3.09
C PHE A 196 0.10 -10.58 -2.36
N LYS A 197 -1.00 -10.84 -3.08
CA LYS A 197 -2.34 -10.98 -2.50
C LYS A 197 -2.42 -12.14 -1.52
N ARG A 198 -1.87 -13.31 -1.85
CA ARG A 198 -1.84 -14.48 -0.96
C ARG A 198 -1.09 -14.20 0.34
N GLU A 199 0.02 -13.49 0.24
CA GLU A 199 0.85 -13.16 1.40
C GLU A 199 0.20 -12.08 2.29
N TYR A 200 -0.12 -10.94 1.69
CA TYR A 200 -0.50 -9.72 2.42
C TYR A 200 -2.01 -9.46 2.49
N GLY A 201 -2.83 -10.28 1.83
CA GLY A 201 -4.29 -10.14 1.78
C GLY A 201 -4.78 -8.99 0.88
N VAL A 202 -3.87 -8.35 0.13
CA VAL A 202 -4.15 -7.17 -0.69
C VAL A 202 -3.57 -7.35 -2.08
N ARG A 203 -4.33 -7.01 -3.12
CA ARG A 203 -3.83 -7.09 -4.49
C ARG A 203 -3.19 -5.76 -4.91
N PRO A 204 -1.93 -5.75 -5.35
CA PRO A 204 -1.33 -4.58 -6.01
C PRO A 204 -2.10 -4.18 -7.25
N ARG A 205 -2.05 -2.89 -7.61
CA ARG A 205 -2.66 -2.41 -8.85
C ARG A 205 -1.71 -2.66 -10.02
N LEU A 206 -2.27 -3.06 -11.16
CA LEU A 206 -1.56 -3.10 -12.43
C LEU A 206 -1.81 -1.77 -13.17
N LEU A 207 -0.74 -1.10 -13.57
CA LEU A 207 -0.78 0.11 -14.39
C LEU A 207 -0.01 -0.10 -15.69
N TYR A 208 -0.60 0.38 -16.78
CA TYR A 208 0.05 0.45 -18.09
C TYR A 208 0.70 1.83 -18.24
N LYS A 209 2.03 1.88 -18.38
CA LYS A 209 2.80 3.10 -18.61
C LYS A 209 3.34 3.13 -20.03
N GLY A 210 2.52 3.56 -20.98
CA GLY A 210 2.85 3.51 -22.40
C GLY A 210 2.69 2.11 -23.00
N LYS A 211 3.25 1.88 -24.20
CA LYS A 211 2.90 0.73 -25.05
C LYS A 211 3.39 -0.63 -24.52
N ASN A 212 4.52 -0.69 -23.80
CA ASN A 212 5.20 -1.94 -23.43
C ASN A 212 5.73 -1.97 -21.98
N ASN A 213 5.04 -1.31 -21.05
CA ASN A 213 5.50 -1.25 -19.66
C ASN A 213 4.33 -1.40 -18.69
N ILE A 214 4.18 -2.61 -18.17
CA ILE A 214 3.21 -2.97 -17.15
C ILE A 214 3.92 -2.89 -15.79
N GLN A 215 3.33 -2.15 -14.86
CA GLN A 215 3.84 -2.00 -13.51
C GLN A 215 2.83 -2.54 -12.52
N ALA A 216 3.27 -3.40 -11.60
CA ALA A 216 2.46 -3.86 -10.49
C ALA A 216 2.98 -3.21 -9.21
N TYR A 217 2.17 -2.45 -8.48
CA TYR A 217 2.66 -1.83 -7.24
C TYR A 217 1.58 -1.52 -6.21
N ILE A 218 2.06 -1.26 -5.00
CA ILE A 218 1.31 -0.80 -3.84
C ILE A 218 2.20 0.12 -3.00
N SER A 219 1.61 0.94 -2.14
CA SER A 219 2.34 1.75 -1.16
C SER A 219 1.92 1.34 0.24
N SER A 220 2.86 0.84 1.05
CA SER A 220 2.62 0.44 2.44
C SER A 220 3.91 0.42 3.25
N VAL A 221 3.95 1.20 4.33
CA VAL A 221 5.12 1.22 5.24
C VAL A 221 5.33 -0.15 5.89
N ASP A 222 4.24 -0.81 6.31
CA ASP A 222 4.31 -2.07 7.05
C ASP A 222 4.85 -3.20 6.17
N ILE A 223 4.34 -3.30 4.93
CA ILE A 223 4.82 -4.31 3.98
C ILE A 223 6.25 -4.00 3.55
N TRP A 224 6.58 -2.72 3.33
CA TRP A 224 7.93 -2.31 2.96
C TRP A 224 8.94 -2.73 4.03
N ARG A 225 8.61 -2.49 5.31
CA ARG A 225 9.45 -2.91 6.44
C ARG A 225 9.55 -4.42 6.54
N ASP A 226 8.45 -5.16 6.35
CA ASP A 226 8.46 -6.62 6.35
C ASP A 226 9.41 -7.17 5.28
N LEU A 227 9.27 -6.73 4.03
CA LEU A 227 10.10 -7.19 2.92
C LEU A 227 11.59 -6.86 3.13
N HIS A 228 11.91 -5.67 3.65
CA HIS A 228 13.30 -5.25 3.87
C HIS A 228 14.03 -6.01 4.99
N ARG A 229 13.31 -6.80 5.81
CA ARG A 229 13.93 -7.76 6.74
C ARG A 229 14.62 -8.93 6.03
N TYR A 230 14.22 -9.20 4.79
CA TYR A 230 14.69 -10.32 3.98
C TYR A 230 15.80 -9.90 3.02
N ALA A 231 15.68 -8.72 2.41
CA ALA A 231 16.63 -8.27 1.42
C ALA A 231 16.71 -6.74 1.32
N VAL A 232 17.80 -6.27 0.73
CA VAL A 232 17.95 -4.89 0.30
C VAL A 232 17.49 -4.80 -1.16
N PHE A 233 16.45 -4.01 -1.41
CA PHE A 233 15.88 -3.82 -2.75
C PHE A 233 16.24 -2.45 -3.33
N GLY A 234 15.96 -2.28 -4.63
CA GLY A 234 16.02 -0.95 -5.26
C GLY A 234 17.39 -0.33 -5.11
N SER A 235 18.44 -1.12 -5.23
CA SER A 235 19.85 -0.71 -5.21
C SER A 235 20.61 -1.49 -6.28
N ARG A 236 21.62 -0.88 -6.89
CA ARG A 236 22.61 -1.65 -7.69
C ARG A 236 23.38 -2.66 -6.81
N LYS A 237 23.30 -2.51 -5.49
CA LYS A 237 23.85 -3.40 -4.46
C LYS A 237 22.77 -4.23 -3.75
N TRP A 238 21.69 -4.61 -4.45
CA TRP A 238 20.66 -5.48 -3.90
C TRP A 238 21.26 -6.76 -3.32
N ARG A 239 20.69 -7.32 -2.26
CA ARG A 239 21.21 -8.56 -1.68
C ARG A 239 20.19 -9.20 -0.76
N LEU A 240 20.21 -10.53 -0.69
CA LEU A 240 19.55 -11.25 0.39
C LEU A 240 20.33 -11.02 1.68
N ASN A 241 19.64 -10.84 2.79
CA ASN A 241 20.29 -10.67 4.08
C ASN A 241 21.05 -11.97 4.47
N PRO A 242 22.20 -11.88 5.17
CA PRO A 242 23.01 -13.06 5.48
C PRO A 242 22.26 -14.15 6.25
N TRP A 243 21.40 -13.75 7.19
CA TRP A 243 20.57 -14.69 7.94
C TRP A 243 19.59 -15.45 7.02
N LEU A 244 18.97 -14.74 6.07
CA LEU A 244 18.07 -15.33 5.10
C LEU A 244 18.83 -16.27 4.17
N MET A 245 20.02 -15.88 3.71
CA MET A 245 20.84 -16.75 2.88
C MET A 245 21.17 -18.07 3.60
N ARG A 246 21.51 -18.04 4.90
CA ARG A 246 21.71 -19.26 5.71
C ARG A 246 20.44 -20.10 5.78
N LEU A 247 19.29 -19.48 6.02
CA LEU A 247 17.99 -20.17 6.02
C LEU A 247 17.70 -20.84 4.67
N LEU A 248 17.91 -20.12 3.57
CA LEU A 248 17.72 -20.57 2.20
C LEU A 248 18.76 -21.60 1.73
N MET A 249 19.86 -21.80 2.46
CA MET A 249 20.85 -22.84 2.17
C MET A 249 20.60 -24.13 2.96
N ASN A 250 19.94 -24.04 4.12
CA ASN A 250 19.94 -25.15 5.07
C ASN A 250 18.55 -25.64 5.44
N ARG A 251 17.54 -24.77 5.47
CA ARG A 251 16.24 -25.07 6.12
C ARG A 251 15.05 -25.01 5.18
N VAL A 252 15.07 -24.14 4.17
CA VAL A 252 13.94 -24.02 3.24
C VAL A 252 13.87 -25.25 2.32
N PRO A 253 12.70 -25.90 2.17
CA PRO A 253 12.51 -27.01 1.23
C PRO A 253 12.85 -26.61 -0.20
N LEU A 254 13.41 -27.54 -0.99
CA LEU A 254 13.86 -27.26 -2.36
C LEU A 254 12.72 -26.76 -3.26
N ARG A 255 11.51 -27.30 -3.10
CA ARG A 255 10.32 -26.83 -3.84
C ARG A 255 10.00 -25.37 -3.56
N THR A 256 10.04 -24.96 -2.29
CA THR A 256 9.79 -23.58 -1.88
C THR A 256 10.90 -22.65 -2.35
N LEU A 257 12.17 -23.08 -2.25
CA LEU A 257 13.30 -22.33 -2.77
C LEU A 257 13.20 -22.13 -4.29
N GLY A 258 12.87 -23.18 -5.03
CA GLY A 258 12.69 -23.15 -6.48
C GLY A 258 11.56 -22.22 -6.90
N TYR A 259 10.42 -22.28 -6.22
CA TYR A 259 9.31 -21.34 -6.43
C TYR A 259 9.71 -19.90 -6.11
N GLY A 260 10.50 -19.69 -5.05
CA GLY A 260 11.09 -18.40 -4.73
C GLY A 260 11.95 -17.86 -5.88
N LEU A 261 12.95 -18.63 -6.31
CA LEU A 261 13.86 -18.24 -7.38
C LEU A 261 13.15 -18.03 -8.72
N ARG A 262 12.01 -18.67 -8.96
CA ARG A 262 11.18 -18.41 -10.15
C ARG A 262 10.88 -16.91 -10.27
N GLY A 263 10.54 -16.22 -9.17
CA GLY A 263 10.30 -14.79 -9.19
C GLY A 263 11.50 -13.98 -9.70
N PHE A 264 12.72 -14.34 -9.28
CA PHE A 264 13.95 -13.69 -9.77
C PHE A 264 14.20 -13.95 -11.26
N PHE A 265 13.97 -15.18 -11.72
CA PHE A 265 14.13 -15.52 -13.13
C PHE A 265 13.02 -14.98 -14.03
N ASP A 266 11.81 -14.78 -13.53
CA ASP A 266 10.77 -14.11 -14.29
C ASP A 266 11.14 -12.65 -14.57
N ALA A 267 11.72 -11.97 -13.57
CA ALA A 267 12.27 -10.62 -13.71
C ALA A 267 13.50 -10.57 -14.64
N GLU A 268 14.59 -11.25 -14.27
CA GLU A 268 15.92 -11.04 -14.90
C GLU A 268 16.30 -12.15 -15.89
N GLY A 269 15.59 -13.28 -15.85
CA GLY A 269 15.92 -14.46 -16.64
C GLY A 269 15.49 -14.32 -18.09
N SER A 270 16.40 -14.70 -18.99
CA SER A 270 16.16 -14.77 -20.41
C SER A 270 16.49 -16.16 -20.94
N PHE A 271 15.63 -16.69 -21.79
CA PHE A 271 15.89 -17.95 -22.49
C PHE A 271 16.08 -17.68 -23.98
N PHE A 272 17.21 -18.13 -24.51
CA PHE A 272 17.56 -18.05 -25.91
C PHE A 272 17.59 -19.46 -26.50
N ARG A 273 16.74 -19.72 -27.49
CA ARG A 273 16.81 -20.94 -28.31
C ARG A 273 17.67 -20.65 -29.53
N HIS A 274 18.61 -21.55 -29.83
CA HIS A 274 19.50 -21.35 -30.97
C HIS A 274 18.70 -21.39 -32.30
N PRO A 275 18.92 -20.45 -33.24
CA PRO A 275 18.13 -20.35 -34.46
C PRO A 275 18.35 -21.55 -35.38
N ILE A 276 19.60 -22.01 -35.54
CA ILE A 276 19.98 -23.15 -36.37
C ILE A 276 19.80 -24.46 -35.59
N TYR A 277 20.55 -24.64 -34.50
CA TYR A 277 20.44 -25.83 -33.64
C TYR A 277 19.21 -25.79 -32.71
N LYS A 278 18.01 -26.08 -33.23
CA LYS A 278 16.73 -26.00 -32.48
C LYS A 278 16.66 -26.84 -31.19
N ALA A 279 17.55 -27.84 -31.04
CA ALA A 279 17.75 -28.66 -29.84
C ALA A 279 18.67 -28.03 -28.77
N SER A 280 19.27 -26.89 -29.10
CA SER A 280 20.19 -26.16 -28.24
C SER A 280 19.57 -24.85 -27.79
N GLY A 281 19.84 -24.48 -26.54
CA GLY A 281 19.39 -23.23 -25.96
C GLY A 281 20.19 -22.91 -24.71
N ARG A 282 20.04 -21.69 -24.24
CA ARG A 282 20.67 -21.23 -23.00
C ARG A 282 19.71 -20.37 -22.20
N LEU A 283 19.71 -20.61 -20.90
CA LEU A 283 19.13 -19.71 -19.91
C LEU A 283 20.24 -18.80 -19.40
N THR A 284 20.00 -17.49 -19.38
CA THR A 284 20.94 -16.52 -18.87
C THR A 284 20.27 -15.51 -17.94
N VAL A 285 20.98 -15.12 -16.89
CA VAL A 285 20.66 -13.95 -16.07
C VAL A 285 21.91 -13.08 -15.98
N THR A 286 21.76 -11.78 -16.20
CA THR A 286 22.87 -10.82 -16.16
C THR A 286 22.60 -9.72 -15.14
N SER A 287 23.60 -9.36 -14.33
CA SER A 287 23.48 -8.23 -13.40
C SER A 287 24.80 -7.50 -13.21
N VAL A 288 24.72 -6.18 -12.96
CA VAL A 288 25.87 -5.38 -12.52
C VAL A 288 26.30 -5.75 -11.10
N ASN A 289 25.41 -6.40 -10.33
CA ASN A 289 25.65 -6.77 -8.95
C ASN A 289 26.28 -8.16 -8.82
N TYR A 290 27.61 -8.20 -8.75
CA TYR A 290 28.36 -9.44 -8.60
C TYR A 290 27.95 -10.26 -7.37
N HIS A 291 27.88 -9.63 -6.19
CA HIS A 291 27.61 -10.33 -4.93
C HIS A 291 26.19 -10.89 -4.88
N GLY A 292 25.20 -10.10 -5.32
CA GLY A 292 23.83 -10.57 -5.43
C GLY A 292 23.73 -11.78 -6.37
N LEU A 293 24.37 -11.71 -7.54
CA LEU A 293 24.36 -12.82 -8.49
C LEU A 293 25.10 -14.06 -7.96
N LYS A 294 26.18 -13.90 -7.18
CA LYS A 294 26.83 -15.01 -6.47
C LYS A 294 25.93 -15.68 -5.43
N GLN A 295 25.05 -14.93 -4.76
CA GLN A 295 24.02 -15.55 -3.89
C GLN A 295 23.09 -16.44 -4.70
N ILE A 296 22.62 -15.96 -5.86
CA ILE A 296 21.75 -16.75 -6.75
C ILE A 296 22.48 -18.00 -7.26
N SER A 297 23.75 -17.87 -7.68
CA SER A 297 24.61 -18.99 -8.09
C SER A 297 24.66 -20.09 -7.01
N ARG A 298 24.88 -19.75 -5.75
CA ARG A 298 24.89 -20.72 -4.64
C ARG A 298 23.53 -21.42 -4.47
N LEU A 299 22.42 -20.69 -4.61
CA LEU A 299 21.07 -21.27 -4.52
C LEU A 299 20.77 -22.21 -5.71
N LEU A 300 21.27 -21.92 -6.91
CA LEU A 300 21.18 -22.82 -8.06
C LEU A 300 21.96 -24.12 -7.83
N THR A 301 23.17 -24.03 -7.27
CA THR A 301 23.96 -25.21 -6.89
C THR A 301 23.19 -26.08 -5.88
N ARG A 302 22.56 -25.46 -4.87
CA ARG A 302 21.69 -26.18 -3.92
C ARG A 302 20.53 -26.90 -4.61
N LEU A 303 19.99 -26.33 -5.67
CA LEU A 303 18.94 -26.96 -6.48
C LEU A 303 19.49 -27.99 -7.49
N GLY A 304 20.79 -28.29 -7.49
CA GLY A 304 21.40 -29.25 -8.41
C GLY A 304 21.49 -28.75 -9.86
N ILE A 305 21.36 -27.44 -10.08
CA ILE A 305 21.41 -26.84 -11.42
C ILE A 305 22.85 -26.43 -11.70
N ARG A 306 23.53 -27.19 -12.57
CA ARG A 306 24.88 -26.84 -13.02
C ARG A 306 24.81 -25.62 -13.92
N HIS A 307 25.70 -24.67 -13.69
CA HIS A 307 25.72 -23.41 -14.40
C HIS A 307 27.13 -22.84 -14.44
N SER A 308 27.39 -21.99 -15.42
CA SER A 308 28.62 -21.22 -15.52
C SER A 308 28.39 -19.82 -14.96
N PHE A 309 29.39 -19.29 -14.27
CA PHE A 309 29.42 -17.89 -13.84
C PHE A 309 30.60 -17.21 -14.52
N TYR A 310 30.33 -16.20 -15.35
CA TYR A 310 31.37 -15.51 -16.09
C TYR A 310 31.07 -14.01 -16.21
N LYS A 311 32.10 -13.23 -16.57
CA LYS A 311 31.99 -11.80 -16.81
C LYS A 311 32.36 -11.55 -18.27
N LYS A 312 31.38 -11.13 -19.08
CA LYS A 312 31.64 -10.63 -20.44
C LYS A 312 31.54 -9.10 -20.42
N TYR A 313 30.31 -8.58 -20.42
CA TYR A 313 30.01 -7.15 -20.22
C TYR A 313 29.42 -6.86 -18.84
N ARG A 314 28.75 -7.86 -18.27
CA ARG A 314 28.18 -7.86 -16.93
C ARG A 314 28.46 -9.23 -16.31
N ASN A 315 28.18 -9.35 -15.01
CA ASN A 315 28.22 -10.65 -14.35
C ASN A 315 27.04 -11.47 -14.87
N THR A 316 27.30 -12.69 -15.33
CA THR A 316 26.31 -13.53 -15.99
C THR A 316 26.33 -14.93 -15.40
N ILE A 317 25.14 -15.44 -15.09
CA ILE A 317 24.90 -16.87 -14.89
C ILE A 317 24.36 -17.43 -16.19
N GLY A 318 24.95 -18.51 -16.70
CA GLY A 318 24.47 -19.24 -17.86
C GLY A 318 24.22 -20.72 -17.55
N VAL A 319 23.06 -21.24 -17.95
CA VAL A 319 22.73 -22.67 -17.93
C VAL A 319 22.60 -23.15 -19.36
N TYR A 320 23.42 -24.13 -19.73
CA TYR A 320 23.58 -24.61 -21.11
C TYR A 320 23.27 -26.10 -21.24
N ALA A 321 23.75 -26.91 -20.29
CA ALA A 321 23.61 -28.35 -20.36
C ALA A 321 22.13 -28.77 -20.30
N ARG A 322 21.71 -29.66 -21.21
CA ARG A 322 20.33 -30.15 -21.30
C ARG A 322 19.80 -30.65 -19.97
N ALA A 323 20.54 -31.51 -19.26
CA ALA A 323 20.12 -32.03 -17.96
C ALA A 323 19.87 -30.92 -16.92
N SER A 324 20.66 -29.83 -16.98
CA SER A 324 20.47 -28.68 -16.08
C SER A 324 19.30 -27.79 -16.50
N LEU A 325 19.01 -27.66 -17.79
CA LEU A 325 17.80 -27.01 -18.30
C LEU A 325 16.53 -27.79 -17.93
N GLU A 326 16.57 -29.12 -17.99
CA GLU A 326 15.49 -30.00 -17.52
C GLU A 326 15.27 -29.86 -16.01
N THR A 327 16.36 -29.90 -15.22
CA THR A 327 16.31 -29.67 -13.77
C THR A 327 15.78 -28.28 -13.44
N TYR A 328 16.19 -27.25 -14.20
CA TYR A 328 15.67 -25.90 -14.05
C TYR A 328 14.16 -25.84 -14.33
N LEU A 329 13.68 -26.44 -15.43
CA LEU A 329 12.25 -26.47 -15.76
C LEU A 329 11.42 -27.13 -14.64
N GLN A 330 11.91 -28.23 -14.09
CA GLN A 330 11.25 -28.98 -13.02
C GLN A 330 11.24 -28.25 -11.67
N ARG A 331 12.39 -27.66 -11.28
CA ARG A 331 12.57 -27.09 -9.94
C ARG A 331 12.23 -25.61 -9.85
N ILE A 332 12.47 -24.84 -10.91
CA ILE A 332 12.27 -23.38 -10.96
C ILE A 332 11.22 -23.05 -12.02
N GLY A 333 11.54 -23.23 -13.30
CA GLY A 333 10.68 -22.88 -14.43
C GLY A 333 10.45 -21.37 -14.58
N PHE A 334 9.57 -21.00 -15.51
CA PHE A 334 9.08 -19.61 -15.67
C PHE A 334 7.58 -19.56 -15.42
N SER A 335 7.08 -18.46 -14.83
CA SER A 335 5.65 -18.15 -14.89
C SER A 335 5.28 -17.53 -16.24
N ILE A 336 6.20 -16.79 -16.86
CA ILE A 336 6.00 -16.13 -18.16
C ILE A 336 5.85 -17.19 -19.26
N ARG A 337 4.67 -17.25 -19.88
CA ARG A 337 4.29 -18.31 -20.83
C ARG A 337 5.27 -18.43 -21.99
N ARG A 338 5.59 -17.32 -22.67
CA ARG A 338 6.52 -17.31 -23.82
C ARG A 338 7.92 -17.84 -23.48
N LYS A 339 8.42 -17.60 -22.26
CA LYS A 339 9.75 -18.05 -21.81
C LYS A 339 9.71 -19.55 -21.52
N ARG A 340 8.65 -20.01 -20.84
CA ARG A 340 8.40 -21.42 -20.52
C ARG A 340 8.26 -22.28 -21.79
N GLU A 341 7.40 -21.89 -22.72
CA GLU A 341 7.15 -22.64 -23.96
C GLU A 341 8.41 -22.80 -24.81
N ARG A 342 9.23 -21.75 -24.92
CA ARG A 342 10.51 -21.82 -25.65
C ARG A 342 11.48 -22.83 -25.02
N LEU A 343 11.55 -22.85 -23.68
CA LEU A 343 12.38 -23.80 -22.95
C LEU A 343 11.87 -25.24 -23.13
N GLU A 344 10.58 -25.47 -22.93
CA GLU A 344 9.94 -26.79 -23.11
C GLU A 344 10.14 -27.33 -24.53
N LEU A 345 9.90 -26.50 -25.54
CA LEU A 345 10.08 -26.87 -26.94
C LEU A 345 11.53 -27.26 -27.25
N THR A 346 12.50 -26.52 -26.71
CA THR A 346 13.93 -26.83 -26.90
C THR A 346 14.29 -28.18 -26.27
N ILE A 347 13.83 -28.45 -25.05
CA ILE A 347 14.05 -29.73 -24.36
C ILE A 347 13.39 -30.88 -25.15
N ARG A 348 12.14 -30.71 -25.59
CA ARG A 348 11.41 -31.71 -26.39
C ARG A 348 12.13 -32.03 -27.71
N THR A 349 12.57 -31.00 -28.45
CA THR A 349 13.34 -31.20 -29.69
C THR A 349 14.64 -31.96 -29.43
N ALA A 350 15.35 -31.66 -28.34
CA ALA A 350 16.57 -32.36 -27.99
C ALA A 350 16.35 -33.84 -27.65
N LYS A 351 15.20 -34.19 -27.06
CA LYS A 351 14.83 -35.60 -26.77
C LYS A 351 14.61 -36.42 -28.05
N ARG A 352 14.05 -35.80 -29.10
CA ARG A 352 13.76 -36.49 -30.37
C ARG A 352 15.01 -36.80 -31.20
N ILE A 353 16.02 -35.92 -31.15
CA ILE A 353 17.24 -36.06 -31.98
C ILE A 353 18.23 -37.07 -31.39
N ARG A 354 18.18 -37.31 -30.08
CA ARG A 354 18.92 -38.38 -29.43
C ARG A 354 17.93 -39.27 -28.69
N PRO A 355 17.32 -40.26 -29.38
CA PRO A 355 16.72 -41.37 -28.65
C PRO A 355 17.83 -41.98 -27.79
N SER A 356 17.52 -42.13 -26.50
CA SER A 356 18.37 -42.72 -25.47
C SER A 356 18.90 -44.08 -25.88
#